data_AF-A0A1G1E1F8-F1
#
_entry.id   AF-A0A1G1E1F8-F1
#
_cell.length_a   1.000
_cell.length_b   1.000
_cell.length_c   1.000
_cell.angle_alpha   90.00
_cell.angle_beta   90.00
_cell.angle_gamma   90.00
#
_symmetry.space_group_name_H-M   'P 1'
#
loop_
_entity.id
_entity.type
_entity.pdbx_description
1 polymer ?
#
loop_
_entity_poly.entity_id
_entity_poly.type
_entity_poly.pdbx_seq_one_letter_code
_entity_poly.pdbx_strand_id
1 'polypeptide(L)' 'MSPTKEIILKALHLKPAEKSIVIEALMKSLDVPDPEIEKIWADEAEKRLKGYKAGKLKAVSFDDMFKKK' A
#
# COMPACT_ATOMS: atom_id res chain seq x y z
N MET A 1 3.75 -13.57 -31.48
CA MET A 1 4.29 -13.22 -30.14
C MET A 1 3.40 -13.84 -29.07
N SER A 2 3.91 -14.12 -27.87
CA SER A 2 3.03 -14.57 -26.78
C SER A 2 2.19 -13.38 -26.26
N PRO A 3 0.95 -13.61 -25.79
CA PRO A 3 0.08 -12.55 -25.26
C PRO A 3 0.75 -11.70 -24.17
N THR A 4 1.52 -12.34 -23.29
CA THR A 4 2.28 -11.67 -22.22
C THR A 4 3.29 -10.66 -22.77
N LYS A 5 4.02 -11.01 -23.85
CA LYS A 5 5.01 -10.11 -24.45
C LYS A 5 4.36 -8.87 -25.06
N GLU A 6 3.19 -9.02 -25.66
CA GLU A 6 2.44 -7.88 -26.23
C GLU A 6 1.94 -6.91 -25.14
N ILE A 7 1.43 -7.45 -24.03
CA ILE A 7 0.97 -6.64 -22.88
C ILE A 7 2.13 -5.86 -22.26
N ILE A 8 3.29 -6.52 -22.06
CA ILE A 8 4.50 -5.87 -21.53
C ILE A 8 4.94 -4.73 -22.46
N LEU A 9 4.99 -4.98 -23.77
CA LEU A 9 5.36 -3.95 -24.74
C LEU A 9 4.41 -2.76 -24.66
N LYS A 10 3.09 -2.98 -24.64
CA LYS A 10 2.10 -1.88 -24.50
C LYS A 10 2.28 -1.10 -23.20
N ALA A 11 2.45 -1.79 -22.06
CA ALA A 11 2.64 -1.16 -20.76
C ALA A 11 3.92 -0.31 -20.68
N LEU A 12 5.00 -0.73 -21.36
CA LEU A 12 6.25 0.02 -21.39
C LEU A 12 6.15 1.35 -22.16
N HIS A 13 5.19 1.50 -23.08
CA HIS A 13 4.95 2.74 -23.84
C HIS A 13 4.03 3.73 -23.12
N LEU A 14 3.42 3.36 -22.00
CA LEU A 14 2.55 4.24 -21.22
C LEU A 14 3.33 5.37 -20.52
N LYS A 15 2.64 6.47 -20.20
CA LYS A 15 3.20 7.53 -19.35
C LYS A 15 3.41 7.02 -17.92
N PRO A 16 4.28 7.65 -17.12
CA PRO A 16 4.56 7.21 -15.75
C PRO A 16 3.32 7.00 -14.87
N ALA A 17 2.35 7.92 -14.93
CA ALA A 17 1.10 7.81 -14.16
C ALA A 17 0.26 6.60 -14.58
N GLU A 18 0.13 6.35 -15.88
CA GLU A 18 -0.60 5.20 -16.42
C GLU A 18 0.10 3.88 -16.10
N LYS A 19 1.44 3.85 -16.13
CA LYS A 19 2.24 2.71 -15.67
C LYS A 19 1.94 2.36 -14.22
N SER A 20 1.84 3.38 -13.35
CA SER A 20 1.53 3.17 -11.93
C SER A 20 0.18 2.49 -11.75
N ILE A 21 -0.85 2.90 -12.51
CA ILE A 21 -2.19 2.30 -12.45
C ILE A 21 -2.14 0.82 -12.86
N VAL A 22 -1.41 0.50 -13.94
CA VAL A 22 -1.27 -0.89 -14.41
C VAL A 22 -0.53 -1.75 -13.38
N ILE A 23 0.56 -1.24 -12.79
CA ILE A 23 1.30 -1.93 -11.75
C ILE A 23 0.40 -2.21 -10.53
N GLU A 24 -0.33 -1.20 -10.07
CA GLU A 24 -1.23 -1.33 -8.92
C GLU A 24 -2.32 -2.38 -9.16
N ALA A 25 -2.94 -2.37 -10.34
CA ALA A 25 -3.94 -3.36 -10.72
C ALA A 25 -3.37 -4.79 -10.74
N LEU A 26 -2.16 -4.96 -11.29
CA LEU A 26 -1.48 -6.26 -11.30
C LEU A 26 -1.11 -6.72 -9.89
N MET A 27 -0.57 -5.84 -9.04
CA MET A 27 -0.26 -6.18 -7.64
C MET A 27 -1.52 -6.61 -6.88
N LYS A 28 -2.62 -5.86 -7.01
CA LYS A 28 -3.92 -6.19 -6.40
C LYS A 28 -4.47 -7.54 -6.88
N SER A 29 -4.14 -7.96 -8.11
CA SER A 29 -4.57 -9.25 -8.63
C SER A 29 -3.77 -10.44 -8.08
N LEU A 30 -2.53 -10.20 -7.65
CA LEU A 30 -1.64 -11.23 -7.09
C LEU A 30 -1.91 -11.47 -5.60
N ASP A 31 -2.25 -10.39 -4.89
CA ASP A 31 -2.55 -10.39 -3.47
C ASP A 31 -3.87 -9.67 -3.25
N VAL A 32 -4.98 -10.37 -3.54
CA VAL A 32 -6.32 -9.84 -3.36
C VAL A 32 -6.55 -9.67 -1.87
N PRO A 33 -6.66 -8.43 -1.34
CA PRO A 33 -6.81 -8.22 0.09
C PRO A 33 -8.13 -8.82 0.55
N ASP A 34 -8.09 -9.56 1.66
CA ASP A 34 -9.31 -10.03 2.29
C ASP A 34 -10.10 -8.81 2.80
N PRO A 35 -11.34 -8.57 2.33
CA PRO A 35 -12.14 -7.42 2.74
C PRO A 35 -12.41 -7.36 4.24
N GLU A 36 -12.44 -8.50 4.93
CA GLU A 36 -12.59 -8.56 6.39
C GLU A 36 -11.32 -8.08 7.08
N ILE A 37 -10.15 -8.50 6.59
CA ILE A 37 -8.85 -8.03 7.10
C ILE A 37 -8.71 -6.52 6.87
N GLU A 38 -9.02 -6.02 5.67
CA GLU A 38 -8.97 -4.59 5.37
C GLU A 38 -9.84 -3.77 6.32
N LYS A 39 -11.05 -4.25 6.61
CA LYS A 39 -11.95 -3.61 7.58
C LYS A 39 -11.34 -3.57 8.99
N ILE A 40 -10.80 -4.68 9.46
CA ILE A 40 -10.16 -4.76 10.78
C ILE A 40 -8.96 -3.81 10.86
N TRP A 41 -8.16 -3.71 9.79
CA TRP A 41 -7.04 -2.78 9.71
C TRP A 41 -7.48 -1.32 9.74
N ALA A 42 -8.56 -0.97 9.02
CA ALA A 42 -9.12 0.38 9.04
C ALA A 42 -9.61 0.77 10.45
N ASP A 43 -10.36 -0.13 11.10
CA ASP A 43 -10.87 0.08 12.46
C ASP A 43 -9.74 0.25 13.48
N GLU A 44 -8.70 -0.60 13.41
CA GLU A 44 -7.53 -0.51 14.29
C GLU A 44 -6.72 0.76 14.04
N ALA A 45 -6.54 1.17 12.79
CA ALA A 45 -5.84 2.42 12.44
C ALA A 45 -6.56 3.64 13.04
N GLU A 46 -7.88 3.71 12.90
CA GLU A 46 -8.68 4.79 13.46
C GLU A 46 -8.62 4.81 15.00
N LYS A 47 -8.74 3.63 15.63
CA LYS A 47 -8.64 3.47 17.08
C LYS A 47 -7.27 3.92 17.60
N ARG A 48 -6.17 3.56 16.92
CA ARG A 48 -4.82 4.01 17.27
C ARG A 48 -4.66 5.51 17.14
N LEU A 49 -5.18 6.11 16.06
CA LEU A 49 -5.13 7.55 15.88
C LEU A 49 -5.87 8.29 16.99
N LYS A 50 -7.07 7.82 17.38
CA LYS A 50 -7.84 8.39 18.50
C LYS A 50 -7.09 8.28 19.83
N GLY A 51 -6.51 7.10 20.11
CA GLY A 51 -5.72 6.87 21.33
C GLY A 51 -4.47 7.76 21.40
N TYR A 52 -3.77 7.93 20.28
CA TYR A 52 -2.61 8.80 20.17
C TYR A 52 -3.00 10.27 20.41
N LYS A 53 -4.03 10.77 19.72
CA LYS A 53 -4.55 12.14 19.91
C LYS A 53 -5.01 12.42 21.34
N ALA A 54 -5.52 11.40 22.04
CA ALA A 54 -5.94 11.50 23.43
C ALA A 54 -4.79 11.37 24.45
N GLY A 55 -3.53 11.21 23.99
CA GLY A 55 -2.37 11.01 24.87
C GLY A 55 -2.37 9.66 25.61
N LYS A 56 -3.20 8.70 25.17
CA LYS A 56 -3.37 7.38 25.82
C LYS A 56 -2.42 6.32 25.27
N LEU A 57 -1.67 6.63 24.21
CA LEU A 57 -0.73 5.72 23.59
C LEU A 57 0.69 6.25 23.73
N LYS A 58 1.62 5.34 24.03
CA LYS A 58 3.06 5.63 23.90
C LYS A 58 3.40 5.74 22.43
N ALA A 59 4.12 6.80 22.07
CA ALA A 59 4.66 6.99 20.74
C ALA A 59 6.19 7.00 20.81
N VAL A 60 6.83 6.64 19.70
CA VAL A 60 8.26 6.84 19.49
C VAL A 60 8.46 8.06 18.62
N SER A 61 9.56 8.79 18.81
CA SER A 61 9.89 9.92 17.95
C SER A 61 10.25 9.42 16.55
N PHE A 62 10.11 10.29 15.54
CA PHE A 62 10.53 9.98 14.18
C PHE A 62 12.02 9.64 14.12
N ASP A 63 12.85 10.42 14.82
CA ASP A 63 14.31 10.25 14.86
C ASP A 63 14.72 8.92 15.51
N ASP A 64 13.99 8.48 16.55
CA ASP A 64 14.25 7.18 17.17
C ASP A 64 13.81 6.02 16.27
N MET A 65 12.74 6.19 15.48
CA MET A 65 12.24 5.15 14.58
C MET A 65 13.16 4.93 13.38
N PHE A 66 13.72 6.00 12.81
CA PHE A 66 14.60 5.93 11.65
C PHE A 66 16.10 5.90 11.99
N LYS A 67 16.44 5.81 13.27
CA LYS A 67 17.84 5.64 13.69
C LYS A 67 18.41 4.37 13.06
N LYS A 68 19.42 4.53 12.20
CA LYS A 68 20.20 3.40 11.70
C LYS A 68 20.82 2.68 12.90
N LYS A 69 20.55 1.38 13.01
CA LYS A 69 21.33 0.49 13.89
C LYS A 69 22.77 0.40 13.41
#